data_AF-A0A4P9TFG0-F1
#
_entry.id   AF-A0A4P9TFG0-F1
#
_cell.length_a   1.000
_cell.length_b   1.000
_cell.length_c   1.000
_cell.angle_alpha   90.00
_cell.angle_beta   90.00
_cell.angle_gamma   90.00
#
_symmetry.space_group_name_H-M   'P 1'
#
loop_
_entity.id
_entity.type
_entity.pdbx_description
1 polymer ?
#
loop_
_entity_poly.entity_id
_entity_poly.type
_entity_poly.pdbx_seq_one_letter_code
_entity_poly.pdbx_strand_id
1 'polypeptide(L)'
;MSNEPDVRPEEALQVAQRALSKVNGLEDEIEDLQEDRDDLVDDVTALELRLSEIDDERPYDGLTLNEKIGKVREHAFRRATGGHGKAALDYNDVMWSVFDGEPGAKHCYKLMRKAAEARGFDVGKQDGSKKLLVDAAEAKRGAAFFPENKTASEGVN
;
A
#
# COMPACT_ATOMS: atom_id res chain seq x y z
N MET A 1 -45.17 -39.37 -7.50
CA MET A 1 -44.27 -39.41 -8.68
C MET A 1 -42.96 -38.79 -8.23
N SER A 2 -42.02 -39.61 -7.78
CA SER A 2 -40.69 -39.14 -7.36
C SER A 2 -39.87 -38.91 -8.61
N ASN A 3 -39.53 -37.66 -8.89
CA ASN A 3 -38.70 -37.24 -10.01
C ASN A 3 -37.25 -37.18 -9.51
N GLU A 4 -36.65 -38.33 -9.24
CA GLU A 4 -35.22 -38.40 -8.94
C GLU A 4 -34.46 -38.41 -10.27
N PRO A 5 -33.49 -37.49 -10.47
CA PRO A 5 -32.72 -37.45 -11.69
C PRO A 5 -31.90 -38.75 -11.81
N ASP A 6 -32.15 -39.51 -12.88
CA ASP A 6 -31.43 -40.72 -13.23
C ASP A 6 -30.04 -40.34 -13.78
N VAL A 7 -29.12 -40.00 -12.88
CA VAL A 7 -27.74 -39.64 -13.23
C VAL A 7 -27.00 -40.92 -13.58
N ARG A 8 -26.55 -41.02 -14.82
CA ARG A 8 -25.77 -42.17 -15.25
C ARG A 8 -24.43 -42.20 -14.50
N PRO A 9 -23.93 -43.38 -14.09
CA PRO A 9 -22.65 -43.51 -13.37
C PRO A 9 -21.48 -42.81 -14.08
N GLU A 10 -21.52 -42.77 -15.42
CA GLU A 10 -20.54 -42.09 -16.28
C GLU A 10 -20.56 -40.56 -16.10
N GLU A 11 -21.75 -39.96 -15.96
CA GLU A 11 -21.91 -38.52 -15.74
C GLU A 11 -21.46 -38.13 -14.32
N ALA A 12 -21.77 -38.96 -13.32
CA ALA A 12 -21.28 -38.77 -11.96
C ALA A 12 -19.74 -38.83 -11.88
N LEU A 13 -19.12 -39.77 -12.60
CA LEU A 13 -17.66 -39.90 -12.68
C LEU A 13 -17.03 -38.69 -13.36
N GLN A 14 -17.62 -38.19 -14.44
CA GLN A 14 -17.09 -37.04 -15.18
C GLN A 14 -17.17 -35.74 -14.37
N VAL A 15 -18.25 -35.56 -13.59
CA VAL A 15 -18.36 -34.46 -12.63
C VAL A 15 -17.33 -34.59 -11.50
N ALA A 16 -17.14 -35.80 -10.96
CA ALA A 16 -16.14 -36.05 -9.93
C ALA A 16 -14.71 -35.77 -10.41
N GLN A 17 -14.38 -36.19 -11.64
CA GLN A 17 -13.08 -35.91 -12.25
C GLN A 17 -12.85 -34.39 -12.44
N ARG A 18 -13.85 -33.67 -12.94
CA ARG A 18 -13.77 -32.21 -13.10
C ARG A 18 -13.64 -31.49 -11.76
N ALA A 19 -14.37 -31.95 -10.75
CA ALA A 19 -14.27 -31.41 -9.39
C ALA A 19 -12.87 -31.66 -8.82
N LEU A 20 -12.32 -32.87 -8.97
CA LEU A 20 -10.97 -33.20 -8.53
C LEU A 20 -9.91 -32.35 -9.22
N SER A 21 -9.97 -32.19 -10.55
CA SER A 21 -9.03 -31.32 -11.27
C SER A 21 -9.12 -29.87 -10.82
N LYS A 22 -10.32 -29.38 -10.48
CA LYS A 22 -10.50 -28.02 -9.95
C LYS A 22 -9.94 -27.89 -8.52
N VAL A 23 -10.12 -28.90 -7.69
CA VAL A 23 -9.58 -28.93 -6.32
C VAL A 23 -8.06 -28.89 -6.38
N ASN A 24 -7.43 -29.75 -7.18
CA ASN A 24 -5.98 -29.74 -7.32
C ASN A 24 -5.46 -28.37 -7.80
N GLY A 25 -6.11 -27.75 -8.79
CA GLY A 25 -5.70 -26.42 -9.24
C GLY A 25 -5.88 -25.30 -8.20
N LEU A 26 -6.85 -25.46 -7.27
CA LEU A 26 -7.01 -24.54 -6.14
C LEU A 26 -5.99 -24.82 -5.04
N GLU A 27 -5.59 -26.07 -4.83
CA GLU A 27 -4.53 -26.44 -3.89
C GLU A 27 -3.19 -25.84 -4.34
N ASP A 28 -2.87 -25.94 -5.63
CA ASP A 28 -1.68 -25.31 -6.21
C ASP A 28 -1.71 -23.78 -6.03
N GLU A 29 -2.84 -23.11 -6.32
CA GLU A 29 -2.97 -21.65 -6.15
C GLU A 29 -2.87 -21.23 -4.67
N ILE A 30 -3.34 -22.07 -3.73
CA ILE A 30 -3.21 -21.80 -2.30
C ILE A 30 -1.74 -21.91 -1.87
N GLU A 31 -0.99 -22.87 -2.40
CA GLU A 31 0.44 -23.03 -2.12
C GLU A 31 1.23 -21.82 -2.62
N ASP A 32 1.00 -21.40 -3.87
CA ASP A 32 1.63 -20.21 -4.46
C ASP A 32 1.32 -18.95 -3.62
N LEU A 33 0.06 -18.75 -3.22
CA LEU A 33 -0.33 -17.59 -2.40
C LEU A 33 0.24 -17.63 -0.98
N GLN A 34 0.49 -18.83 -0.44
CA GLN A 34 1.12 -18.98 0.87
C GLN A 34 2.59 -18.63 0.81
N GLU A 35 3.30 -19.05 -0.23
CA GLU A 35 4.70 -18.71 -0.51
C GLU A 35 4.85 -17.18 -0.66
N ASP A 36 4.05 -16.55 -1.54
CA ASP A 36 4.05 -15.09 -1.72
C ASP A 36 3.80 -14.34 -0.39
N ARG A 37 2.92 -14.89 0.47
CA ARG A 37 2.60 -14.29 1.76
C ARG A 37 3.79 -14.40 2.71
N ASP A 38 4.47 -15.53 2.75
CA ASP A 38 5.65 -15.73 3.59
C ASP A 38 6.78 -14.78 3.17
N ASP A 39 7.07 -14.67 1.88
CA ASP A 39 8.06 -13.73 1.34
C ASP A 39 7.74 -12.27 1.72
N LEU A 40 6.47 -11.86 1.55
CA LEU A 40 6.05 -10.51 1.94
C LEU A 40 6.14 -10.26 3.44
N VAL A 41 5.90 -11.26 4.28
CA VAL A 41 6.03 -11.15 5.73
C VAL A 41 7.51 -11.00 6.13
N ASP A 42 8.40 -11.74 5.48
CA ASP A 42 9.84 -11.65 5.71
C ASP A 42 10.38 -10.27 5.31
N ASP A 43 9.97 -9.75 4.14
CA ASP A 43 10.33 -8.41 3.67
C ASP A 43 9.82 -7.31 4.62
N VAL A 44 8.56 -7.41 5.06
CA VAL A 44 7.99 -6.46 6.04
C VAL A 44 8.76 -6.54 7.35
N THR A 45 9.07 -7.74 7.83
CA THR A 45 9.83 -7.92 9.09
C THR A 45 11.23 -7.32 8.99
N ALA A 46 11.94 -7.53 7.87
CA ALA A 46 13.25 -6.94 7.64
C ALA A 46 13.19 -5.40 7.59
N LEU A 47 12.17 -4.84 6.95
CA LEU A 47 11.94 -3.40 6.90
C LEU A 47 11.58 -2.83 8.27
N GLU A 48 10.72 -3.51 9.03
CA GLU A 48 10.34 -3.11 10.39
C GLU A 48 11.54 -3.14 11.34
N LEU A 49 12.39 -4.18 11.29
CA LEU A 49 13.61 -4.24 12.07
C LEU A 49 14.56 -3.08 11.73
N ARG A 50 14.78 -2.81 10.43
CA ARG A 50 15.60 -1.67 9.99
C ARG A 50 15.00 -0.33 10.39
N LEU A 51 13.67 -0.20 10.38
CA LEU A 51 12.97 1.00 10.81
C LEU A 51 13.05 1.17 12.33
N SER A 52 13.00 0.08 13.11
CA SER A 52 13.09 0.12 14.58
C SER A 52 14.43 0.66 15.08
N GLU A 53 15.50 0.53 14.29
CA GLU A 53 16.81 1.14 14.56
C GLU A 53 16.85 2.63 14.20
N ILE A 54 15.92 3.10 13.36
CA ILE A 54 15.73 4.51 13.02
C ILE A 54 14.71 5.06 14.01
N ASP A 55 15.18 5.86 14.96
CA ASP A 55 14.31 6.52 15.94
C ASP A 55 13.14 7.25 15.26
N ASP A 56 11.96 6.63 15.34
CA ASP A 56 10.74 7.04 14.64
C ASP A 56 10.06 8.24 15.33
N GLU A 57 10.54 8.55 16.56
CA GLU A 57 10.16 9.67 17.41
C GLU A 57 11.04 10.91 17.21
N ARG A 58 11.94 10.90 16.21
CA ARG A 58 12.75 12.08 15.89
C ARG A 58 11.84 13.30 15.70
N PRO A 59 12.11 14.41 16.41
CA PRO A 59 11.29 15.62 16.35
C PRO A 59 11.30 16.18 14.93
N TYR A 60 10.28 16.94 14.54
CA TYR A 60 10.13 17.34 13.14
C TYR A 60 11.29 18.20 12.63
N ASP A 61 11.96 18.95 13.49
CA ASP A 61 13.21 19.66 13.14
C ASP A 61 14.39 18.74 12.81
N GLY A 62 14.41 17.52 13.37
CA GLY A 62 15.42 16.49 13.10
C GLY A 62 15.14 15.67 11.83
N LEU A 63 13.98 15.84 11.20
CA LEU A 63 13.62 15.14 9.97
C LEU A 63 14.16 15.87 8.74
N THR A 64 14.78 15.12 7.84
CA THR A 64 15.10 15.57 6.49
C THR A 64 13.82 15.82 5.68
N LEU A 65 13.94 16.59 4.60
CA LEU A 65 12.79 16.87 3.72
C LEU A 65 12.18 15.57 3.14
N ASN A 66 13.00 14.59 2.80
CA ASN A 66 12.53 13.31 2.24
C ASN A 66 11.77 12.50 3.29
N GLU A 67 12.23 12.47 4.54
CA GLU A 67 11.51 11.81 5.64
C GLU A 67 10.17 12.48 5.92
N LYS A 68 10.12 13.82 5.89
CA LYS A 68 8.85 14.57 5.98
C LYS A 68 7.89 14.20 4.86
N ILE A 69 8.38 14.10 3.62
CA ILE A 69 7.57 13.66 2.48
C ILE A 69 7.08 12.22 2.68
N GLY A 70 7.96 11.35 3.17
CA GLY A 70 7.66 9.96 3.54
C GLY A 70 6.50 9.86 4.52
N LYS A 71 6.60 10.53 5.68
CA LYS A 71 5.55 10.54 6.71
C LYS A 71 4.21 11.08 6.17
N VAL A 72 4.20 12.08 5.28
CA VAL A 72 2.97 12.55 4.62
C VAL A 72 2.36 11.48 3.70
N ARG A 73 3.17 10.83 2.87
CA ARG A 73 2.70 9.75 1.98
C ARG A 73 2.16 8.58 2.78
N GLU A 74 2.88 8.20 3.83
CA GLU A 74 2.52 7.10 4.72
C GLU A 74 1.18 7.36 5.42
N HIS A 75 1.01 8.53 6.05
CA HIS A 75 -0.25 8.89 6.68
C HIS A 75 -1.40 8.91 5.66
N ALA A 76 -1.17 9.46 4.47
CA ALA A 76 -2.18 9.54 3.43
C ALA A 76 -2.58 8.17 2.87
N PHE A 77 -1.60 7.26 2.72
CA PHE A 77 -1.83 5.88 2.35
C PHE A 77 -2.59 5.12 3.43
N ARG A 78 -2.16 5.20 4.70
CA ARG A 78 -2.86 4.59 5.86
C ARG A 78 -4.32 5.07 5.95
N ARG A 79 -4.58 6.36 5.69
CA ARG A 79 -5.93 6.90 5.64
C ARG A 79 -6.76 6.35 4.47
N ALA A 80 -6.15 6.18 3.30
CA ALA A 80 -6.82 5.61 2.13
C ALA A 80 -7.16 4.12 2.32
N THR A 81 -6.23 3.34 2.90
CA THR A 81 -6.42 1.90 3.16
C THR A 81 -7.40 1.64 4.30
N GLY A 82 -7.44 2.50 5.33
CA GLY A 82 -8.46 2.45 6.37
C GLY A 82 -9.87 2.85 5.91
N GLY A 83 -10.01 3.38 4.68
CA GLY A 83 -11.26 3.79 4.07
C GLY A 83 -11.65 2.92 2.87
N HIS A 84 -11.95 3.57 1.73
CA HIS A 84 -12.42 2.91 0.50
C HIS A 84 -11.32 2.80 -0.57
N GLY A 85 -10.05 2.79 -0.16
CA GLY A 85 -8.89 2.78 -1.05
C GLY A 85 -8.51 4.15 -1.63
N LYS A 86 -9.21 5.23 -1.25
CA LYS A 86 -8.90 6.61 -1.64
C LYS A 86 -8.96 7.55 -0.44
N ALA A 87 -8.13 8.59 -0.46
CA ALA A 87 -8.16 9.65 0.55
C ALA A 87 -7.80 11.01 -0.04
N ALA A 88 -8.19 12.06 0.68
CA ALA A 88 -7.81 13.43 0.40
C ALA A 88 -7.33 14.09 1.71
N LEU A 89 -6.15 14.69 1.70
CA LEU A 89 -5.59 15.40 2.85
C LEU A 89 -5.46 16.89 2.50
N ASP A 90 -5.88 17.78 3.41
CA ASP A 90 -5.51 19.19 3.32
C ASP A 90 -4.27 19.54 4.15
N TYR A 91 -3.93 20.83 4.16
CA TYR A 91 -2.84 21.34 4.96
C TYR A 91 -3.05 21.17 6.47
N ASN A 92 -4.30 21.15 6.96
CA ASN A 92 -4.59 20.94 8.39
C ASN A 92 -4.34 19.48 8.75
N ASP A 93 -4.75 18.54 7.90
CA ASP A 93 -4.40 17.12 8.08
C ASP A 93 -2.88 16.94 8.14
N VAL A 94 -2.13 17.56 7.22
CA VAL A 94 -0.66 17.49 7.23
C VAL A 94 -0.07 18.16 8.48
N MET A 95 -0.61 19.31 8.88
CA MET A 95 -0.08 20.07 10.02
C MET A 95 -0.31 19.33 11.33
N TRP A 96 -1.55 18.96 11.63
CA TRP A 96 -1.94 18.44 12.94
C TRP A 96 -1.87 16.93 13.04
N SER A 97 -2.18 16.20 11.96
CA SER A 97 -2.27 14.73 12.02
C SER A 97 -0.96 14.02 11.63
N VAL A 98 -0.04 14.72 10.99
CA VAL A 98 1.28 14.16 10.58
C VAL A 98 2.43 14.73 11.40
N PHE A 99 2.34 16.00 11.81
CA PHE A 99 3.46 16.72 12.42
C PHE A 99 3.07 17.57 13.64
N ASP A 100 1.92 17.27 14.26
CA ASP A 100 1.51 17.85 15.56
C ASP A 100 1.56 19.39 15.65
N GLY A 101 1.35 20.08 14.53
CA GLY A 101 1.30 21.53 14.45
C GLY A 101 2.62 22.23 14.12
N GLU A 102 3.74 21.51 14.01
CA GLU A 102 5.05 22.12 13.79
C GLU A 102 5.22 22.86 12.45
N PRO A 103 4.83 22.30 11.28
CA PRO A 103 5.00 22.99 10.01
C PRO A 103 3.96 24.10 9.81
N GLY A 104 4.42 25.28 9.38
CA GLY A 104 3.50 26.32 8.88
C GLY A 104 2.82 25.94 7.56
N ALA A 105 1.64 26.50 7.29
CA ALA A 105 0.79 26.16 6.14
C ALA A 105 1.50 26.17 4.77
N LYS A 106 2.39 27.15 4.51
CA LYS A 106 3.19 27.21 3.27
C LYS A 106 4.06 25.96 3.09
N HIS A 107 4.63 25.46 4.19
CA HIS A 107 5.45 24.27 4.19
C HIS A 107 4.59 23.01 3.97
N CYS A 108 3.41 22.92 4.58
CA CYS A 108 2.45 21.84 4.31
C CYS A 108 2.13 21.73 2.81
N TYR A 109 1.81 22.84 2.14
CA TYR A 109 1.58 22.83 0.69
C TYR A 109 2.82 22.47 -0.14
N LYS A 110 4.03 22.72 0.35
CA LYS A 110 5.27 22.24 -0.27
C LYS A 110 5.37 20.72 -0.14
N LEU A 111 5.14 20.19 1.06
CA LEU A 111 5.18 18.75 1.32
C LEU A 111 4.13 18.00 0.49
N MET A 112 2.89 18.49 0.42
CA MET A 112 1.84 17.90 -0.41
C MET A 112 2.24 17.83 -1.89
N ARG A 113 2.80 18.90 -2.44
CA ARG A 113 3.27 18.91 -3.84
C ARG A 113 4.39 17.90 -4.09
N LYS A 114 5.32 17.76 -3.14
CA LYS A 114 6.41 16.79 -3.28
C LYS A 114 5.93 15.36 -3.06
N ALA A 115 4.98 15.15 -2.16
CA ALA A 115 4.35 13.85 -1.96
C ALA A 115 3.70 13.36 -3.25
N ALA A 116 3.00 14.23 -3.98
CA ALA A 116 2.38 13.97 -5.27
C ALA A 116 3.35 13.63 -6.42
N GLU A 117 4.67 13.76 -6.24
CA GLU A 117 5.66 13.30 -7.23
C GLU A 117 5.70 11.75 -7.31
N ALA A 118 5.14 11.03 -6.33
CA ALA A 118 5.07 9.56 -6.36
C ALA A 118 3.79 9.05 -7.04
N ARG A 119 3.90 7.86 -7.66
CA ARG A 119 2.76 7.16 -8.26
C ARG A 119 1.65 6.93 -7.23
N GLY A 120 0.40 7.19 -7.62
CA GLY A 120 -0.78 7.05 -6.77
C GLY A 120 -1.05 8.27 -5.87
N PHE A 121 -0.24 9.32 -5.96
CA PHE A 121 -0.44 10.58 -5.26
C PHE A 121 -0.62 11.72 -6.27
N ASP A 122 -1.54 12.64 -6.02
CA ASP A 122 -1.77 13.81 -6.88
C ASP A 122 -2.17 15.06 -6.08
N VAL A 123 -1.91 16.25 -6.60
CA VAL A 123 -2.43 17.50 -6.03
C VAL A 123 -3.68 17.93 -6.79
N GLY A 124 -4.83 17.76 -6.13
CA GLY A 124 -6.12 18.16 -6.67
C GLY A 124 -6.77 19.32 -5.91
N LYS A 125 -8.00 19.64 -6.32
CA LYS A 125 -8.92 20.45 -5.53
C LYS A 125 -10.15 19.63 -5.19
N GLN A 126 -10.57 19.73 -3.93
CA GLN A 126 -11.83 19.18 -3.44
C GLN A 126 -12.46 20.20 -2.49
N ASP A 127 -13.76 20.42 -2.66
CA ASP A 127 -14.52 21.41 -1.87
C ASP A 127 -13.89 22.82 -1.91
N GLY A 128 -13.30 23.19 -3.06
CA GLY A 128 -12.65 24.48 -3.28
C GLY A 128 -11.25 24.60 -2.66
N SER A 129 -10.81 23.64 -1.85
CA SER A 129 -9.50 23.64 -1.19
C SER A 129 -8.50 22.72 -1.88
N LYS A 130 -7.21 23.06 -1.82
CA LYS A 130 -6.13 22.22 -2.37
C LYS A 130 -5.93 21.00 -1.46
N LYS A 131 -5.97 19.81 -2.05
CA LYS A 131 -5.80 18.52 -1.37
C LYS A 131 -4.68 17.70 -2.00
N LEU A 132 -4.06 16.85 -1.20
CA LEU A 132 -3.27 15.71 -1.66
C LEU A 132 -4.24 14.53 -1.80
N LEU A 133 -4.50 14.10 -3.03
CA LEU A 133 -5.34 12.97 -3.37
C LEU A 133 -4.48 11.71 -3.43
N VAL A 134 -5.00 10.61 -2.90
CA VAL A 134 -4.31 9.32 -2.86
C VAL A 134 -5.21 8.22 -3.36
N ASP A 135 -4.67 7.38 -4.24
CA ASP A 135 -5.22 6.09 -4.64
C ASP A 135 -4.30 4.98 -4.10
N ALA A 136 -4.79 4.21 -3.14
CA ALA A 136 -3.98 3.19 -2.46
C ALA A 136 -3.54 2.06 -3.39
N ALA A 137 -4.34 1.71 -4.40
CA ALA A 137 -3.99 0.65 -5.33
C ALA A 137 -2.82 1.09 -6.24
N GLU A 138 -2.88 2.31 -6.78
CA GLU A 138 -1.78 2.87 -7.57
C GLU A 138 -0.53 3.14 -6.72
N ALA A 139 -0.70 3.59 -5.47
CA ALA A 139 0.41 3.80 -4.55
C ALA A 139 1.14 2.49 -4.21
N LYS A 140 0.39 1.41 -3.97
CA LYS A 140 0.96 0.08 -3.72
C LYS A 140 1.76 -0.43 -4.92
N ARG A 141 1.25 -0.26 -6.14
CA ARG A 141 2.01 -0.59 -7.37
C ARG A 141 3.27 0.28 -7.48
N GLY A 142 3.17 1.57 -7.17
CA GLY A 142 4.32 2.48 -7.15
C GLY A 142 5.45 2.00 -6.23
N ALA A 143 5.11 1.52 -5.03
CA ALA A 143 6.07 0.94 -4.10
C ALA A 143 6.68 -0.38 -4.60
N ALA A 144 5.85 -1.28 -5.14
CA ALA A 144 6.29 -2.58 -5.66
C ALA A 144 7.24 -2.46 -6.88
N PHE A 145 7.13 -1.40 -7.68
CA PHE A 145 7.94 -1.19 -8.89
C PHE A 145 9.10 -0.18 -8.71
N PHE A 146 9.21 0.49 -7.56
CA PHE A 146 10.36 1.35 -7.23
C PHE A 146 10.99 0.94 -5.88
N PRO A 147 11.70 -0.21 -5.81
CA PRO A 147 12.49 -0.56 -4.63
C PRO A 147 13.72 0.35 -4.47
N GLU A 148 14.17 1.02 -5.55
CA GLU A 148 15.48 1.63 -5.60
C GLU A 148 15.44 3.14 -5.89
N ASN A 149 15.63 3.92 -4.83
CA ASN A 149 16.38 5.18 -4.93
C ASN A 149 17.28 5.41 -3.70
N LYS A 150 17.70 4.32 -3.03
CA LYS A 150 18.62 4.39 -1.88
C LYS A 150 19.97 3.67 -2.09
N THR A 151 20.18 3.03 -3.24
CA THR A 151 21.47 2.38 -3.60
C THR A 151 22.40 3.25 -4.47
N ALA A 152 21.97 4.43 -4.93
CA ALA A 152 22.76 5.26 -5.86
C ALA A 152 23.58 6.40 -5.23
N SER A 153 23.69 6.50 -3.89
CA SER A 153 24.50 7.55 -3.25
C SER A 153 25.70 7.05 -2.43
N GLU A 154 25.94 5.74 -2.37
CA GLU A 154 27.20 5.20 -1.85
C GLU A 154 28.09 4.76 -3.01
N GLY A 155 28.91 5.71 -3.47
CA GLY A 155 30.07 5.42 -4.31
C GLY A 155 30.11 6.19 -5.61
N VAL A 156 30.60 7.44 -5.57
CA VAL A 156 31.61 7.95 -6.52
C VAL A 156 32.43 9.06 -5.83
N ASN A 157 33.72 8.75 -5.60
CA ASN A 157 34.89 9.60 -5.29
C ASN A 157 34.89 10.52 -4.06
#